data_AF-A0A9W3BVK7-F1
#
_entry.id   AF-A0A9W3BVK7-F1
#
_cell.length_a   1.000
_cell.length_b   1.000
_cell.length_c   1.000
_cell.angle_alpha   90.00
_cell.angle_beta   90.00
_cell.angle_gamma   90.00
#
_symmetry.space_group_name_H-M   'P 1'
#
loop_
_entity.id
_entity.type
_entity.pdbx_description
1 polymer ?
#
loop_
_entity_poly.entity_id
_entity_poly.type
_entity_poly.pdbx_seq_one_letter_code
_entity_poly.pdbx_strand_id
1 'polypeptide(L)'
;MRKLEIRDSLFRNAALLADVDKYRTMQSLWMSSCEATLGGCKRLARNVPWLNLEIINENENNDLMMERNEEDEREKVDRLYLTVVGARKNAPLCVTIL
;
A
#
# COMPACT_ATOMS: atom_id res chain seq x y z
N MET A 1 16.26 -10.89 -3.36
CA MET A 1 15.11 -11.36 -2.57
C MET A 1 13.86 -11.15 -3.41
N ARG A 2 13.00 -12.15 -3.63
CA ARG A 2 11.86 -12.03 -4.56
C ARG A 2 10.53 -11.71 -3.87
N LYS A 3 10.31 -12.19 -2.65
CA LYS A 3 9.10 -11.91 -1.87
C LYS A 3 9.52 -11.46 -0.48
N LEU A 4 8.90 -10.41 0.03
CA LEU A 4 9.13 -9.90 1.38
C LEU A 4 7.79 -9.77 2.09
N GLU A 5 7.79 -10.09 3.38
CA GLU A 5 6.62 -10.02 4.24
C GLU A 5 7.01 -9.39 5.56
N ILE A 6 6.26 -8.37 5.97
CA ILE A 6 6.49 -7.60 7.21
C ILE A 6 5.17 -7.59 7.98
N ARG A 7 5.22 -7.99 9.25
CA ARG A 7 4.05 -8.01 10.14
C ARG A 7 4.41 -7.35 11.47
N ASP A 8 3.44 -6.68 12.09
CA ASP A 8 3.53 -6.15 13.45
C ASP A 8 4.80 -5.32 13.71
N SER A 9 5.14 -4.48 12.75
CA SER A 9 6.41 -3.74 12.73
C SER A 9 6.17 -2.24 12.77
N LEU A 10 7.12 -1.51 13.36
CA LEU A 10 7.17 -0.04 13.34
C LEU A 10 7.58 0.51 11.96
N PHE A 11 7.27 -0.22 10.89
CA PHE A 11 7.61 0.16 9.53
C PHE A 11 6.71 1.33 9.09
N ARG A 12 7.33 2.49 8.87
CA ARG A 12 6.67 3.79 8.63
C ARG A 12 6.74 4.21 7.16
N ASN A 13 5.96 5.25 6.82
CA ASN A 13 5.97 5.90 5.50
C ASN A 13 7.38 6.26 4.99
N ALA A 14 8.26 6.72 5.87
CA ALA A 14 9.63 7.09 5.49
C ALA A 14 10.40 5.90 4.91
N ALA A 15 10.28 4.72 5.53
CA ALA A 15 10.92 3.50 5.04
C ALA A 15 10.27 3.01 3.74
N LEU A 16 8.95 3.18 3.60
CA LEU A 16 8.22 2.84 2.38
C LEU A 16 8.71 3.67 1.17
N LEU A 17 9.02 4.95 1.38
CA LEU A 17 9.42 5.90 0.34
C LEU A 17 10.95 5.96 0.10
N ALA A 18 11.78 5.51 1.05
CA ALA A 18 13.23 5.66 0.95
C ALA A 18 13.89 4.72 -0.08
N ASP A 19 13.33 3.53 -0.29
CA ASP A 19 13.98 2.43 -1.00
C ASP A 19 13.19 1.96 -2.23
N VAL A 20 12.62 2.90 -2.99
CA VAL A 20 11.74 2.61 -4.13
C VAL A 20 12.38 1.72 -5.20
N ASP A 21 13.68 1.86 -5.45
CA ASP A 21 14.40 1.04 -6.43
C ASP A 21 14.49 -0.43 -6.01
N LYS A 22 14.49 -0.73 -4.71
CA LYS A 22 14.51 -2.11 -4.22
C LYS A 22 13.26 -2.87 -4.64
N TYR A 23 12.11 -2.19 -4.76
CA TYR A 23 10.86 -2.81 -5.20
C TYR A 23 10.93 -3.34 -6.64
N ARG A 24 11.80 -2.82 -7.51
CA ARG A 24 12.00 -3.38 -8.86
C ARG A 24 12.57 -4.79 -8.85
N THR A 25 13.38 -5.09 -7.85
CA THR A 25 14.02 -6.40 -7.70
C THR A 25 13.15 -7.40 -6.93
N MET A 26 12.07 -6.90 -6.31
CA MET A 26 11.08 -7.69 -5.61
C MET A 26 9.91 -7.98 -6.55
N GLN A 27 9.40 -9.20 -6.48
CA GLN A 27 8.17 -9.59 -7.15
C GLN A 27 6.96 -9.08 -6.36
N SER A 28 7.00 -9.20 -5.03
CA SER A 28 5.92 -8.78 -4.15
C SER A 28 6.39 -8.41 -2.75
N LEU A 29 5.73 -7.44 -2.14
CA LEU A 29 5.87 -7.09 -0.73
C LEU A 29 4.49 -7.12 -0.06
N TRP A 30 4.40 -7.81 1.07
CA TRP A 30 3.23 -7.80 1.94
C TRP A 30 3.56 -7.10 3.26
N MET A 31 2.66 -6.23 3.70
CA MET A 31 2.74 -5.56 4.98
C MET A 31 1.39 -5.65 5.69
N SER A 32 1.40 -6.05 6.97
CA SER A 32 0.21 -6.04 7.82
C SER A 32 0.51 -5.42 9.17
N SER A 33 -0.45 -4.69 9.74
CA SER A 33 -0.35 -4.12 11.09
C SER A 33 0.93 -3.29 11.28
N CYS A 34 1.27 -2.50 10.25
CA CYS A 34 2.42 -1.61 10.22
C CYS A 34 2.01 -0.15 10.49
N GLU A 35 2.97 0.78 10.52
CA GLU A 35 2.71 2.22 10.67
C GLU A 35 2.59 2.97 9.34
N ALA A 36 2.32 2.26 8.24
CA ALA A 36 2.05 2.89 6.95
C ALA A 36 0.67 3.56 6.97
N THR A 37 0.58 4.78 6.44
CA THR A 37 -0.68 5.52 6.38
C THR A 37 -1.22 5.60 4.96
N LEU A 38 -2.53 5.84 4.82
CA LEU A 38 -3.19 6.01 3.53
C LEU A 38 -2.52 7.09 2.67
N GLY A 39 -2.20 8.24 3.26
CA GLY A 39 -1.48 9.32 2.57
C GLY A 39 -0.07 8.92 2.13
N GLY A 40 0.62 8.10 2.93
CA GLY A 40 1.92 7.53 2.56
C GLY A 40 1.82 6.64 1.32
N CYS A 41 0.81 5.77 1.28
CA CYS A 41 0.53 4.89 0.13
C CYS A 41 0.14 5.69 -1.12
N LYS A 42 -0.75 6.69 -1.00
CA LYS A 42 -1.12 7.59 -2.10
C LYS A 42 0.09 8.34 -2.67
N ARG A 43 0.98 8.84 -1.80
CA ARG A 43 2.24 9.49 -2.22
C ARG A 43 3.19 8.52 -2.91
N LEU A 44 3.30 7.28 -2.41
CA LEU A 44 4.11 6.26 -3.05
C LEU A 44 3.58 5.94 -4.45
N ALA A 45 2.28 5.66 -4.60
CA ALA A 45 1.65 5.38 -5.91
C ALA A 45 1.90 6.50 -6.94
N ARG A 46 1.81 7.77 -6.52
CA ARG A 46 2.13 8.94 -7.37
C ARG A 46 3.61 8.99 -7.78
N ASN A 47 4.53 8.64 -6.87
CA ASN A 47 5.97 8.68 -7.13
C ASN A 47 6.48 7.48 -7.94
N VAL A 48 5.85 6.31 -7.80
CA VAL A 48 6.23 5.06 -8.50
C VAL A 48 5.03 4.45 -9.24
N PRO A 49 4.58 5.07 -10.35
CA PRO A 49 3.36 4.63 -11.07
C PRO A 49 3.51 3.26 -11.75
N TRP A 50 4.73 2.72 -11.83
CA TRP A 50 5.01 1.36 -12.33
C TRP A 50 4.82 0.28 -11.26
N LEU A 51 4.63 0.66 -9.99
CA LEU A 51 4.38 -0.24 -8.87
C LEU A 51 2.89 -0.19 -8.53
N ASN A 52 2.25 -1.35 -8.42
CA ASN A 52 0.84 -1.43 -8.04
C ASN A 52 0.76 -1.59 -6.53
N LEU A 53 -0.07 -0.76 -5.90
CA LEU A 53 -0.32 -0.80 -4.48
C LEU A 53 -1.76 -1.22 -4.25
N GLU A 54 -1.95 -2.30 -3.51
CA GLU A 54 -3.26 -2.76 -3.07
C GLU A 54 -3.38 -2.52 -1.57
N ILE A 55 -4.27 -1.62 -1.18
CA ILE A 55 -4.64 -1.37 0.21
C ILE A 55 -5.81 -2.28 0.53
N ILE A 56 -5.70 -3.05 1.62
CA ILE A 56 -6.71 -4.01 2.03
C ILE A 56 -7.16 -3.61 3.42
N ASN A 57 -8.33 -2.99 3.53
CA ASN A 57 -8.94 -2.64 4.81
C ASN A 57 -10.19 -3.47 5.04
N GLU A 58 -10.35 -3.98 6.26
CA GLU A 58 -11.51 -4.81 6.62
C GLU A 58 -12.79 -3.97 6.82
N ASN A 59 -12.64 -2.66 6.97
CA ASN A 59 -13.78 -1.75 7.16
C ASN A 59 -14.50 -1.46 5.83
N GLU A 60 -15.84 -1.49 5.85
CA GLU A 60 -16.71 -1.66 4.67
C GLU A 60 -16.76 -0.46 3.69
N ASN A 61 -16.12 0.67 4.00
CA ASN A 61 -16.16 1.89 3.16
C ASN A 61 -14.84 2.14 2.41
N ASN A 62 -14.50 1.26 1.46
CA ASN A 62 -13.34 1.43 0.59
C ASN A 62 -13.58 2.36 -0.61
N ASP A 63 -14.81 2.47 -1.12
CA ASP A 63 -15.13 3.40 -2.23
C ASP A 63 -14.86 4.87 -1.86
N LEU A 64 -14.97 5.21 -0.57
CA LEU A 64 -14.66 6.54 -0.06
C LEU A 64 -13.15 6.78 0.15
N MET A 65 -12.27 5.78 0.06
CA MET A 65 -10.82 5.97 0.27
C MET A 65 -10.18 6.95 -0.72
N MET A 66 -10.70 7.01 -1.94
CA MET A 66 -10.26 7.97 -2.97
C MET A 66 -10.76 9.40 -2.67
N GLU A 67 -11.91 9.54 -2.00
CA GLU A 67 -12.55 10.82 -1.64
C GLU A 67 -12.19 11.32 -0.23
N ARG A 68 -11.51 10.50 0.57
CA ARG A 68 -11.05 10.81 1.93
C ARG A 68 -10.12 12.03 1.97
N ASN A 69 -10.38 12.93 2.91
CA ASN A 69 -9.75 14.25 3.05
C ASN A 69 -8.32 14.16 3.63
N GLU A 70 -7.62 15.28 3.76
CA GLU A 70 -6.24 15.33 4.31
C GLU A 70 -6.14 14.78 5.76
N GLU A 71 -7.21 14.81 6.54
CA GLU A 71 -7.25 14.24 7.89
C GLU A 71 -7.20 12.70 7.86
N ASP A 72 -7.90 12.10 6.89
CA ASP A 72 -7.97 10.66 6.68
C ASP A 72 -6.66 10.09 6.11
N GLU A 73 -5.83 10.92 5.48
CA GLU A 73 -4.50 10.51 4.99
C GLU A 73 -3.55 10.08 6.13
N ARG A 74 -3.86 10.44 7.38
CA ARG A 74 -3.12 10.04 8.57
C ARG A 74 -3.52 8.66 9.12
N GLU A 75 -4.63 8.11 8.63
CA GLU A 75 -5.12 6.80 9.05
C GLU A 75 -4.15 5.69 8.63
N LYS A 76 -3.89 4.77 9.55
CA LYS A 76 -3.04 3.60 9.30
C LYS A 76 -3.81 2.59 8.44
N VAL A 77 -3.13 1.99 7.47
CA VAL A 77 -3.73 0.92 6.67
C VAL A 77 -3.58 -0.42 7.39
N ASP A 78 -4.60 -1.28 7.34
CA ASP A 78 -4.56 -2.59 7.98
C ASP A 78 -3.51 -3.47 7.29
N ARG A 79 -3.59 -3.51 5.96
CA ARG A 79 -2.76 -4.35 5.10
C ARG A 79 -2.43 -3.62 3.79
N LEU A 80 -1.21 -3.83 3.31
CA LEU A 80 -0.69 -3.29 2.08
C LEU A 80 0.02 -4.39 1.30
N TYR A 81 -0.27 -4.48 0.01
CA TYR A 81 0.41 -5.37 -0.91
C TYR A 81 0.98 -4.58 -2.09
N LEU A 82 2.26 -4.78 -2.39
CA LEU A 82 2.95 -4.09 -3.49
C LEU A 82 3.42 -5.11 -4.51
N THR A 83 3.22 -4.82 -5.79
CA THR A 83 3.61 -5.71 -6.89
C THR A 83 3.97 -4.97 -8.16
N VAL A 84 4.95 -5.48 -8.89
CA VAL A 84 5.33 -5.00 -10.23
C VAL A 84 4.51 -5.65 -11.36
N VAL A 85 3.62 -6.58 -11.04
CA VAL A 85 2.94 -7.46 -12.01
C VAL A 85 1.66 -6.85 -12.61
N GLY A 86 1.39 -5.56 -12.41
CA GLY A 86 0.16 -4.91 -12.87
C GLY A 86 -1.02 -5.12 -11.92
N ALA A 87 -2.00 -4.22 -11.99
CA ALA A 87 -3.23 -4.29 -11.20
C ALA A 87 -4.10 -5.49 -11.62
N ARG A 88 -4.66 -6.18 -10.62
CA ARG A 88 -5.58 -7.30 -10.87
C ARG A 88 -6.98 -6.78 -11.23
N LYS A 89 -7.61 -7.41 -12.23
CA LYS A 89 -8.96 -7.01 -12.70
C LYS A 89 -10.09 -7.42 -11.74
N ASN A 90 -9.86 -8.43 -10.90
CA ASN A 90 -10.88 -9.05 -10.05
C ASN A 90 -10.59 -8.81 -8.56
N ALA A 91 -10.27 -7.56 -8.19
CA ALA A 91 -10.10 -7.22 -6.78
C ALA A 91 -11.44 -7.29 -6.03
N PRO A 92 -11.49 -7.91 -4.84
CA PRO A 92 -12.65 -7.82 -3.95
C PRO A 92 -12.90 -6.36 -3.53
N LEU A 93 -14.12 -6.06 -3.12
CA LEU A 93 -14.52 -4.72 -2.65
C LEU A 93 -13.73 -4.22 -1.44
N CYS A 94 -13.13 -5.13 -0.65
CA CYS A 94 -12.27 -4.76 0.47
C CYS A 94 -10.87 -4.29 0.05
N VAL A 95 -10.59 -4.18 -1.25
CA VAL A 95 -9.28 -3.83 -1.79
C VAL A 95 -9.35 -2.61 -2.69
N THR A 96 -8.62 -1.57 -2.30
CA THR A 96 -8.41 -0.38 -3.11
C THR A 96 -7.06 -0.48 -3.82
N ILE A 97 -7.07 -0.41 -5.15
CA ILE A 97 -5.84 -0.35 -5.96
C ILE A 97 -5.52 1.12 -6.21
N LEU A 98 -4.28 1.53 -5.88
CA LEU A 98 -3.73 2.87 -6.13
C LEU A 98 -2.75 2.86 -7.30
#